data_AF-A0A4Y2H132-F1
#
_entry.id   AF-A0A4Y2H132-F1
#
_cell.length_a   1.000
_cell.length_b   1.000
_cell.length_c   1.000
_cell.angle_alpha   90.00
_cell.angle_beta   90.00
_cell.angle_gamma   90.00
#
_symmetry.space_group_name_H-M   'P 1'
#
loop_
_entity.id
_entity.type
_entity.pdbx_description
1 polymer ?
#
loop_
_entity_poly.entity_id
_entity_poly.type
_entity_poly.pdbx_seq_one_letter_code
_entity_poly.pdbx_strand_id
1 'polypeptide(L)'
;MTITKLLDSIHKGKASGDHLLVLSIDIKGAFDNIQHNVKESYLYISKCPTNIVNIFKNLLQNGKDIQNTSERPAIRDEKQGCPQGSCSGLAL
;
A
#
# COMPACT_ATOMS: atom_id res chain seq x y z
N MET A 1 11.26 10.54 -0.35
CA MET A 1 12.01 11.54 0.43
C MET A 1 13.21 10.84 1.04
N THR A 2 14.43 11.24 0.72
CA THR A 2 15.63 10.64 1.33
C THR A 2 15.80 11.15 2.76
N ILE A 3 16.36 10.32 3.64
CA ILE A 3 16.70 10.71 5.04
C ILE A 3 17.54 11.99 5.06
N THR A 4 18.44 12.17 4.10
CA THR A 4 19.28 13.37 3.99
C THR A 4 18.45 14.65 3.84
N LYS A 5 17.40 14.63 3.01
CA LYS A 5 16.51 15.80 2.84
C LYS A 5 15.76 16.15 4.11
N LEU A 6 15.34 15.15 4.88
CA LEU A 6 14.70 15.38 6.18
C LEU A 6 15.68 16.04 7.17
N LEU A 7 16.91 15.52 7.24
CA LEU A 7 17.96 16.09 8.09
C LEU A 7 18.30 17.53 7.70
N ASP A 8 18.39 17.81 6.40
CA ASP A 8 18.63 19.17 5.89
C ASP A 8 17.51 20.13 6.31
N SER A 9 16.25 19.71 6.22
CA SER A 9 15.10 20.51 6.67
C SER A 9 15.14 20.78 8.18
N ILE A 10 15.52 19.78 8.98
CA ILE A 10 15.65 19.93 10.44
C ILE A 10 16.79 20.92 10.77
N HIS A 11 17.95 20.77 10.14
CA HIS A 11 19.09 21.66 10.36
C HIS A 11 18.76 23.11 9.97
N LYS A 12 18.09 23.29 8.83
CA LYS A 12 17.67 24.62 8.38
C LYS A 12 16.72 25.28 9.37
N GLY A 13 15.67 24.58 9.80
CA GLY A 13 14.70 25.11 10.76
C GLY A 13 15.31 25.42 12.13
N LYS A 14 16.27 24.60 12.57
CA LYS A 14 17.02 24.86 13.81
C LYS A 14 17.90 26.11 13.68
N ALA A 15 18.52 26.33 12.52
CA ALA A 15 19.35 27.49 12.25
C ALA A 15 18.54 28.80 12.13
N SER A 16 17.31 28.74 11.63
CA SER A 16 16.38 29.89 11.59
C SER A 16 15.70 30.18 12.94
N GLY A 17 15.85 29.30 13.93
CA GLY A 17 15.18 29.44 15.23
C GLY A 17 13.70 29.06 15.20
N ASP A 18 13.27 28.29 14.19
CA ASP A 18 11.88 27.84 14.06
C ASP A 18 11.53 26.75 15.08
N HIS A 19 10.25 26.66 15.43
CA HIS A 19 9.71 25.52 16.18
C HIS A 19 9.40 24.38 15.22
N LEU A 20 10.09 23.25 15.39
CA LEU A 20 9.98 22.09 14.51
C LEU A 20 9.26 20.93 15.19
N LEU A 21 8.34 20.27 14.45
CA LEU A 21 7.71 19.02 14.82
C LEU A 21 7.99 17.98 13.72
N VAL A 22 8.53 16.83 14.10
CA VAL A 22 8.69 15.68 13.20
C VAL A 22 7.74 14.59 13.66
N LEU A 23 6.86 14.15 12.75
CA LEU A 23 5.90 13.08 12.99
C LEU A 23 6.28 11.87 12.14
N SER A 24 6.52 10.74 12.81
CA SER A 24 6.71 9.44 12.18
C SER A 24 5.53 8.55 12.53
N ILE A 25 4.85 8.02 11.51
CA ILE A 25 3.68 7.15 11.67
C ILE A 25 3.99 5.82 11.00
N ASP A 26 3.87 4.75 11.77
CA ASP A 26 3.88 3.39 11.24
C ASP A 26 2.42 2.93 11.04
N ILE A 27 2.10 2.43 9.84
CA ILE A 27 0.75 1.97 9.50
C ILE A 27 0.74 0.45 9.57
N LYS A 28 0.10 -0.09 10.62
CA LYS A 28 -0.02 -1.53 10.79
C LYS A 28 -0.78 -2.16 9.62
N GLY A 29 -0.19 -3.21 9.03
CA GLY A 29 -0.81 -3.98 7.96
C GLY A 29 -1.15 -3.11 6.74
N ALA A 30 -0.27 -2.18 6.37
CA ALA A 30 -0.52 -1.25 5.26
C ALA A 30 -0.95 -1.95 3.98
N PHE A 31 -0.34 -3.10 3.65
CA PHE A 31 -0.72 -3.90 2.49
C PHE A 31 -1.97 -4.74 2.70
N ASP A 32 -2.19 -5.29 3.91
CA ASP A 32 -3.29 -6.21 4.22
C ASP A 32 -4.64 -5.47 4.37
N ASN A 33 -4.57 -4.18 4.70
CA ASN A 33 -5.75 -3.35 4.97
C ASN A 33 -6.20 -2.52 3.76
N ILE A 34 -5.58 -2.68 2.59
CA ILE A 34 -5.97 -1.89 1.43
C ILE A 34 -7.32 -2.35 0.89
N GLN A 35 -8.32 -1.46 0.88
CA GLN A 35 -9.65 -1.79 0.36
C GLN A 35 -9.66 -1.80 -1.18
N HIS A 36 -10.09 -2.91 -1.78
CA HIS A 36 -10.13 -3.06 -3.24
C HIS A 36 -11.10 -2.07 -3.91
N ASN A 37 -12.22 -1.75 -3.26
CA ASN A 37 -13.24 -0.84 -3.78
C ASN A 37 -12.72 0.60 -3.98
N VAL A 38 -11.73 1.02 -3.19
CA VAL A 38 -11.12 2.35 -3.29
C VAL A 38 -10.07 2.40 -4.42
N LYS A 39 -9.46 1.27 -4.76
CA LYS A 39 -8.46 1.18 -5.83
C LYS A 39 -9.08 1.29 -7.22
N GLU A 40 -10.28 0.72 -7.40
CA GLU A 40 -10.99 0.84 -8.69
C GLU A 40 -11.30 2.30 -9.03
N SER A 41 -11.72 3.10 -8.04
CA SER A 41 -12.00 4.52 -8.26
C SER A 41 -10.73 5.33 -8.53
N TYR A 42 -9.61 4.99 -7.89
CA TYR A 42 -8.32 5.67 -8.14
C TYR A 42 -7.77 5.37 -9.55
N LEU A 43 -7.82 4.10 -9.97
CA LEU A 43 -7.44 3.70 -11.32
C LEU A 43 -8.32 4.38 -12.38
N TYR A 44 -9.61 4.55 -12.10
CA TYR A 44 -10.52 5.30 -12.97
C TYR A 44 -10.16 6.81 -13.02
N ILE A 45 -9.95 7.46 -11.87
CA ILE A 45 -9.60 8.90 -11.79
C ILE A 45 -8.26 9.19 -12.48
N SER A 46 -7.29 8.30 -12.34
CA SER A 46 -5.97 8.42 -12.99
C SER A 46 -6.00 8.21 -14.51
N LYS A 47 -7.16 7.88 -15.10
CA LYS A 47 -7.33 7.53 -16.53
C LYS A 47 -6.38 6.39 -16.95
N CYS A 48 -6.15 5.42 -16.07
CA CYS A 48 -5.32 4.27 -16.40
C CYS A 48 -5.88 3.51 -17.60
N PRO A 49 -5.02 3.05 -18.54
CA PRO A 49 -5.45 2.21 -19.64
C PRO A 49 -6.21 0.96 -19.17
N THR A 50 -7.28 0.59 -19.86
CA THR A 50 -8.18 -0.51 -19.45
C THR A 50 -7.46 -1.84 -19.24
N ASN A 51 -6.45 -2.13 -20.05
CA ASN A 51 -5.64 -3.35 -19.90
C ASN A 51 -4.88 -3.38 -18.57
N ILE A 52 -4.35 -2.24 -18.11
CA ILE A 52 -3.66 -2.12 -16.82
C ILE A 52 -4.67 -2.24 -15.66
N VAL A 53 -5.83 -1.59 -15.78
CA VAL A 53 -6.91 -1.70 -14.78
C VAL A 53 -7.33 -3.16 -14.61
N ASN A 54 -7.50 -3.90 -15.70
CA ASN A 54 -7.88 -5.30 -15.65
C ASN A 54 -6.79 -6.20 -15.03
N ILE A 55 -5.50 -5.90 -15.27
CA ILE A 55 -4.40 -6.61 -14.59
C ILE A 55 -4.49 -6.43 -13.08
N PHE A 56 -4.69 -5.19 -12.61
CA PHE A 56 -4.81 -4.93 -11.18
C PHE A 56 -6.06 -5.54 -10.56
N LYS A 57 -7.20 -5.50 -11.25
CA LYS A 57 -8.42 -6.20 -10.83
C LYS A 57 -8.17 -7.69 -10.68
N ASN A 58 -7.54 -8.32 -11.68
CA ASN A 58 -7.23 -9.75 -11.64
C ASN A 58 -6.22 -10.08 -10.53
N LEU A 59 -5.23 -9.23 -10.27
CA LEU A 59 -4.25 -9.46 -9.22
C LEU A 59 -4.88 -9.40 -7.81
N LEU A 60 -5.81 -8.47 -7.60
CA LEU A 60 -6.42 -8.23 -6.30
C LEU A 60 -7.63 -9.14 -6.04
N GLN A 61 -8.49 -9.36 -7.03
CA GLN A 61 -9.75 -10.11 -6.87
C GLN A 61 -9.55 -11.62 -6.97
N ASN A 62 -8.47 -12.11 -7.60
CA ASN A 62 -8.17 -13.54 -7.68
C ASN A 62 -7.23 -14.02 -6.57
N GLY A 63 -6.91 -13.17 -5.60
CA GLY A 63 -6.21 -13.56 -4.38
C GLY A 63 -7.08 -14.53 -3.58
N LYS A 64 -6.73 -15.82 -3.64
CA LYS A 64 -7.28 -16.82 -2.72
C LYS A 64 -6.20 -17.14 -1.71
N ASP A 65 -6.48 -16.83 -0.45
CA ASP A 65 -5.59 -17.22 0.62
C ASP A 65 -5.88 -18.68 1.01
N ILE A 66 -4.83 -19.49 1.05
CA ILE A 66 -4.90 -20.88 1.49
C ILE A 66 -4.41 -20.92 2.93
N GLN A 67 -5.36 -20.90 3.85
CA GLN A 67 -5.07 -21.00 5.26
C GLN A 67 -5.03 -22.47 5.67
N ASN A 68 -3.83 -22.99 5.91
CA ASN A 68 -3.66 -24.35 6.41
C ASN A 68 -4.16 -24.44 7.86
N THR A 69 -5.24 -25.19 8.09
CA THR A 69 -5.71 -25.55 9.43
C THR A 69 -5.29 -26.98 9.78
N SER A 70 -5.37 -27.36 11.06
CA SER A 70 -5.02 -28.72 11.54
C SER A 70 -5.86 -29.83 10.90
N GLU A 71 -7.04 -29.51 10.37
CA GLU A 71 -7.95 -30.47 9.75
C GLU A 71 -7.87 -30.45 8.22
N ARG A 72 -7.81 -29.26 7.59
CA ARG A 72 -7.74 -29.12 6.13
C ARG A 72 -7.35 -27.70 5.70
N PRO A 73 -6.75 -27.51 4.51
CA PRO A 73 -6.63 -26.18 3.93
C PRO A 73 -8.00 -25.51 3.73
N ALA A 74 -8.17 -24.32 4.31
CA ALA A 74 -9.32 -23.46 4.10
C ALA A 74 -8.96 -22.41 3.04
N ILE A 75 -9.77 -22.35 1.98
CA ILE A 75 -9.62 -21.34 0.93
C ILE A 75 -10.52 -20.17 1.28
N ARG A 76 -9.96 -18.96 1.40
CA ARG A 76 -10.70 -17.73 1.65
C ARG A 76 -10.49 -16.77 0.49
N ASP A 77 -11.58 -16.13 0.07
CA ASP A 77 -11.49 -15.02 -0.88
C ASP A 77 -10.95 -13.79 -0.15
N GLU A 78 -9.88 -13.21 -0.67
CA GLU A 78 -9.27 -12.00 -0.11
C GLU A 78 -10.05 -10.78 -0.61
N LYS A 79 -10.85 -10.17 0.26
CA LYS A 79 -11.71 -9.01 -0.07
C LYS A 79 -11.04 -7.65 0.19
N GLN A 80 -9.86 -7.69 0.80
CA GLN A 80 -9.02 -6.54 1.08
C GLN A 80 -7.57 -7.01 1.02
N GLY A 81 -6.66 -6.06 0.90
CA GLY A 81 -5.24 -6.33 0.92
C GLY A 81 -4.60 -6.27 -0.45
N CYS A 82 -3.31 -6.55 -0.50
CA CYS A 82 -2.56 -6.77 -1.72
C CYS A 82 -1.47 -7.81 -1.43
N PRO A 83 -1.16 -8.71 -2.38
CA PRO A 83 -0.12 -9.71 -2.18
C PRO A 83 1.23 -9.08 -1.81
N GLN A 84 1.66 -9.30 -0.57
CA GLN A 84 2.99 -8.90 -0.11
C GLN A 84 4.07 -9.72 -0.84
N GLY A 85 5.16 -9.08 -1.22
CA GLY A 85 6.22 -9.72 -2.02
C GLY A 85 5.95 -9.77 -3.52
N SER A 86 4.77 -9.33 -3.99
CA SER A 86 4.57 -9.07 -5.41
C SER A 86 5.30 -7.80 -5.84
N CYS A 87 5.93 -7.82 -7.02
CA CYS A 87 6.60 -6.64 -7.57
C CYS A 87 5.63 -5.47 -7.82
N SER A 88 4.36 -5.78 -8.01
CA SER A 88 3.29 -4.79 -8.24
C SER A 88 2.69 -4.25 -6.95
N GLY A 89 2.93 -4.88 -5.80
CA GLY A 89 2.31 -4.50 -4.52
C GLY A 89 2.75 -3.12 -4.04
N LEU A 90 4.00 -2.74 -4.29
CA LEU A 90 4.50 -1.39 -3.96
C LEU A 90 3.92 -0.28 -4.84
N ALA A 91 3.42 -0.62 -6.04
CA ALA A 91 2.88 0.35 -6.99
C ALA A 91 1.36 0.58 -6.81
N LEU A 92 0.74 -0.21 -5.94
CA LEU A 92 -0.71 -0.26 -5.66
C LEU A 92 -1.10 0.54 -4.43
#